data_AF-A0A919KJM9-F1
#
_entry.id   AF-A0A919KJM9-F1
#
_cell.length_a   1.000
_cell.length_b   1.000
_cell.length_c   1.000
_cell.angle_alpha   90.00
_cell.angle_beta   90.00
_cell.angle_gamma   90.00
#
_symmetry.space_group_name_H-M   'P 1'
#
loop_
_entity.id
_entity.type
_entity.pdbx_description
1 polymer ?
#
loop_
_entity_poly.entity_id
_entity_poly.type
_entity_poly.pdbx_seq_one_letter_code
_entity_poly.pdbx_strand_id
1 'polypeptide(L)'
;MPKKSPNETSPVARFEQSLEELEQLVEKMEAGDLSLEESLSAYERGIGLYRQCQQALEQAELRVRLLSDPARPEAAEPFDPPGDGT
;
A
#
# COMPACT_ATOMS: atom_id res chain seq x y z
N MET A 1 22.08 19.08 -6.28
CA MET A 1 21.43 17.76 -6.51
C MET A 1 20.98 17.22 -5.17
N PRO A 2 19.67 17.13 -4.88
CA PRO A 2 19.21 16.50 -3.64
C PRO A 2 19.47 15.00 -3.74
N LYS A 3 20.25 14.47 -2.81
CA LYS A 3 20.54 13.05 -2.68
C LYS A 3 19.29 12.40 -2.10
N LYS A 4 18.50 11.75 -2.96
CA LYS A 4 17.32 10.96 -2.55
C LYS A 4 17.79 9.94 -1.52
N SER A 5 17.22 9.98 -0.32
CA SER A 5 17.74 9.20 0.82
C SER A 5 17.47 7.72 0.59
N PRO A 6 18.36 6.80 1.03
CA PRO A 6 18.21 5.36 0.81
C PRO A 6 16.90 4.76 1.35
N ASN A 7 16.18 5.50 2.20
CA ASN A 7 14.89 5.08 2.76
C ASN A 7 13.68 5.36 1.84
N GLU A 8 13.77 6.28 0.86
CA GLU A 8 12.66 6.64 -0.05
C GLU A 8 12.29 5.53 -1.06
N THR A 9 13.06 4.44 -1.10
CA THR A 9 12.84 3.31 -2.03
C THR A 9 12.48 2.01 -1.31
N SER A 10 12.28 2.06 0.02
CA SER A 10 11.86 0.91 0.82
C SER A 10 10.40 0.53 0.56
N PRO A 11 10.01 -0.77 0.63
CA PRO A 11 8.61 -1.17 0.62
C PRO A 11 7.77 -0.42 1.65
N VAL A 12 8.32 -0.16 2.85
CA VAL A 12 7.64 0.59 3.92
C VAL A 12 7.35 2.03 3.49
N ALA A 13 8.34 2.73 2.92
CA ALA A 13 8.14 4.10 2.45
C ALA A 13 7.13 4.18 1.28
N ARG A 14 7.10 3.16 0.41
CA ARG A 14 6.06 3.07 -0.64
C ARG A 14 4.67 2.87 -0.05
N PHE A 15 4.54 2.00 0.95
CA PHE A 15 3.27 1.78 1.65
C PHE A 15 2.74 3.06 2.29
N GLU A 16 3.57 3.74 3.10
CA GLU A 16 3.17 4.98 3.78
C GLU A 16 2.73 6.07 2.79
N GLN A 17 3.48 6.26 1.70
CA GLN A 17 3.12 7.22 0.66
C GLN A 17 1.81 6.85 -0.06
N SER A 18 1.65 5.59 -0.49
CA SER A 18 0.44 5.15 -1.19
C SER A 18 -0.79 5.21 -0.28
N LEU A 19 -0.63 4.93 1.02
CA LEU A 19 -1.70 5.03 2.00
C LEU A 19 -2.13 6.48 2.24
N GLU A 20 -1.17 7.39 2.46
CA GLU A 20 -1.46 8.82 2.64
C GLU A 20 -2.19 9.40 1.42
N GLU A 21 -1.74 9.08 0.21
CA GLU A 21 -2.43 9.52 -1.01
C GLU A 21 -3.84 8.93 -1.14
N LEU A 22 -4.05 7.69 -0.67
CA LEU A 22 -5.35 7.02 -0.72
C LEU A 22 -6.33 7.67 0.27
N GLU A 23 -5.88 7.97 1.49
CA GLU A 23 -6.68 8.65 2.51
C GLU A 23 -7.14 10.03 2.03
N GLN A 24 -6.23 10.84 1.48
CA GLN A 24 -6.55 12.15 0.91
C GLN A 24 -7.54 12.05 -0.26
N LEU A 25 -7.41 11.00 -1.08
CA LEU A 25 -8.31 10.77 -2.20
C LEU A 25 -9.71 10.40 -1.73
N VAL A 26 -9.81 9.54 -0.71
CA VAL A 26 -11.09 9.16 -0.08
C VAL A 26 -11.75 10.37 0.54
N GLU A 27 -11.01 11.18 1.31
CA GLU A 27 -11.54 12.42 1.90
C GLU A 27 -12.13 13.36 0.82
N LYS A 28 -11.43 13.49 -0.32
CA LYS A 28 -11.92 14.28 -1.45
C LYS A 28 -13.18 13.68 -2.10
N MET A 29 -13.27 12.36 -2.19
CA MET A 29 -14.46 11.68 -2.72
C MET A 29 -15.67 11.83 -1.76
N GLU A 30 -15.44 11.77 -0.45
CA GLU A 30 -16.47 11.93 0.58
C GLU A 30 -16.98 13.37 0.68
N ALA A 31 -16.16 14.37 0.33
CA ALA A 31 -16.58 15.77 0.28
C ALA A 31 -17.72 16.03 -0.73
N GLY A 32 -17.87 15.19 -1.76
CA GLY A 32 -19.02 15.21 -2.67
C GLY A 32 -19.01 16.30 -3.76
N ASP A 33 -17.94 17.09 -3.86
CA ASP A 33 -17.81 18.20 -4.83
C ASP A 33 -17.25 17.76 -6.20
N LEU A 34 -17.05 16.46 -6.43
CA LEU A 34 -16.49 15.93 -7.68
C LEU A 34 -17.56 15.80 -8.77
N SER A 35 -17.21 16.18 -10.00
CA SER A 35 -17.98 15.78 -11.17
C SER A 35 -17.91 14.25 -11.39
N LEU A 36 -18.77 13.73 -12.27
CA LEU A 36 -18.79 12.29 -12.59
C LEU A 36 -17.44 11.82 -13.17
N GLU A 37 -16.84 12.60 -14.07
CA GLU A 37 -15.56 12.28 -14.69
C GLU A 37 -14.43 12.28 -13.64
N GLU A 38 -14.41 13.28 -12.75
CA GLU A 38 -13.44 13.33 -11.65
C GLU A 38 -13.64 12.19 -10.65
N SER A 39 -14.90 11.79 -10.39
CA SER A 39 -15.22 10.65 -9.52
C SER A 39 -14.70 9.33 -10.10
N LEU A 40 -14.84 9.13 -11.41
CA LEU A 40 -14.30 7.96 -12.10
C LEU A 40 -12.77 7.95 -12.06
N SER A 41 -12.13 9.09 -12.34
CA SER A 41 -10.68 9.23 -12.26
C SER A 41 -10.14 8.99 -10.84
N ALA A 42 -10.83 9.53 -9.83
CA ALA A 42 -10.50 9.30 -8.42
C ALA A 42 -10.63 7.81 -8.06
N TYR A 43 -11.69 7.14 -8.50
CA TYR A 43 -11.86 5.70 -8.27
C TYR A 43 -10.72 4.88 -8.90
N GLU A 44 -10.38 5.13 -10.17
CA GLU A 44 -9.28 4.43 -10.84
C GLU A 44 -7.94 4.64 -10.13
N ARG A 45 -7.66 5.87 -9.70
CA ARG A 45 -6.47 6.20 -8.90
C ARG A 45 -6.49 5.46 -7.55
N GLY A 46 -7.63 5.43 -6.87
CA GLY A 46 -7.79 4.73 -5.59
C GLY A 46 -7.48 3.25 -5.70
N ILE A 47 -7.97 2.57 -6.75
CA ILE A 47 -7.63 1.18 -7.03
C ILE A 47 -6.13 1.00 -7.29
N GLY A 48 -5.50 1.94 -7.99
CA GLY A 48 -4.05 1.95 -8.21
C GLY A 48 -3.26 2.03 -6.90
N LEU A 49 -3.62 2.98 -6.02
CA LEU A 49 -2.98 3.17 -4.71
C LEU A 49 -3.19 1.95 -3.80
N TYR A 50 -4.41 1.41 -3.74
CA TYR A 50 -4.71 0.19 -2.99
C TYR A 50 -3.81 -0.99 -3.41
N ARG A 51 -3.64 -1.19 -4.73
CA ARG A 51 -2.75 -2.25 -5.25
C ARG A 51 -1.30 -2.02 -4.87
N GLN A 52 -0.83 -0.77 -4.85
CA GLN A 52 0.53 -0.44 -4.40
C GLN A 52 0.72 -0.75 -2.92
N CYS A 53 -0.26 -0.44 -2.07
CA CYS A 53 -0.25 -0.81 -0.65
C CYS A 53 -0.14 -2.33 -0.47
N GLN A 54 -0.99 -3.09 -1.16
CA GLN A 54 -0.95 -4.56 -1.13
C GLN A 54 0.42 -5.11 -1.55
N GLN A 55 0.97 -4.62 -2.66
CA GLN A 55 2.28 -5.06 -3.14
C GLN A 55 3.41 -4.73 -2.14
N ALA A 56 3.34 -3.58 -1.48
CA ALA A 56 4.32 -3.20 -0.47
C ALA A 56 4.25 -4.11 0.76
N LEU A 57 3.04 -4.48 1.19
CA LEU A 57 2.82 -5.44 2.29
C LEU A 57 3.34 -6.84 1.91
N GLU A 58 3.05 -7.34 0.71
CA GLU A 58 3.57 -8.62 0.21
C GLU A 58 5.11 -8.66 0.23
N GLN A 59 5.75 -7.56 -0.20
CA GLN A 59 7.21 -7.46 -0.16
C GLN A 59 7.77 -7.43 1.27
N ALA A 60 7.09 -6.73 2.18
CA ALA A 60 7.46 -6.70 3.58
C ALA A 60 7.34 -8.08 4.22
N GLU A 61 6.23 -8.78 3.95
CA GLU A 61 5.99 -10.15 4.42
C GLU A 61 7.06 -11.11 3.90
N LEU A 62 7.34 -11.12 2.59
CA LEU A 62 8.40 -11.95 2.01
C LEU A 62 9.75 -11.71 2.71
N ARG A 63 10.05 -10.45 3.01
CA ARG A 63 11.28 -10.08 3.70
C ARG A 63 11.31 -10.62 5.14
N VAL A 64 10.19 -10.57 5.86
CA VAL A 64 10.07 -11.20 7.18
C VAL A 64 10.27 -12.71 7.08
N ARG A 65 9.63 -13.39 6.12
CA ARG A 65 9.76 -14.84 5.93
C ARG A 65 11.22 -15.25 5.68
N LEU A 66 11.92 -14.54 4.80
CA LEU A 66 13.34 -14.77 4.51
C LEU A 66 14.25 -14.52 5.72
N LEU A 67 13.90 -13.58 6.61
CA LEU A 67 14.65 -13.33 7.84
C LEU A 67 14.37 -14.37 8.92
N SER A 68 13.16 -14.91 8.98
CA SER A 68 12.73 -15.92 9.96
C SER A 68 13.29 -17.31 9.66
N ASP A 69 13.15 -17.78 8.42
CA ASP A 69 13.75 -19.04 7.96
C ASP A 69 14.25 -18.89 6.51
N PRO A 70 15.55 -18.60 6.33
CA PRO A 70 16.14 -18.42 5.00
C PRO A 70 16.13 -19.70 4.15
N ALA A 71 16.03 -20.88 4.77
CA ALA A 71 16.11 -22.18 4.09
C ALA A 71 14.74 -22.69 3.63
N ARG A 72 13.65 -22.23 4.27
CA ARG A 72 12.27 -22.58 3.94
C ARG A 72 11.31 -21.39 4.06
N PRO A 73 11.48 -20.34 3.25
CA PRO A 73 10.59 -19.16 3.28
C PRO A 73 9.13 -19.48 2.93
N GLU A 74 8.87 -20.58 2.20
CA GLU A 74 7.53 -21.06 1.88
C GLU A 74 6.82 -21.77 3.05
N ALA A 75 7.56 -22.14 4.10
CA ALA A 75 6.98 -22.78 5.29
C ALA A 75 6.49 -21.76 6.33
N ALA A 76 6.75 -20.47 6.11
CA ALA A 76 6.24 -19.41 6.97
C ALA A 76 4.75 -19.22 6.71
N GLU A 77 3.96 -19.32 7.78
CA GLU A 77 2.52 -19.05 7.73
C GLU A 77 2.26 -17.63 7.20
N PRO A 78 1.28 -17.45 6.29
CA PRO A 78 0.86 -16.14 5.86
C PRO A 78 0.43 -15.28 7.05
N PHE A 79 0.75 -13.99 7.01
CA PHE A 79 0.11 -13.04 7.91
C PHE A 79 -1.37 -12.96 7.54
N ASP A 80 -2.24 -13.48 8.39
CA ASP A 80 -3.69 -13.32 8.29
C ASP A 80 -4.04 -12.01 9.02
N PRO A 81 -4.19 -10.87 8.31
CA PRO A 81 -4.63 -9.65 8.98
C PRO A 81 -5.99 -9.92 9.61
N PRO A 82 -6.29 -9.42 10.81
CA PRO A 82 -7.64 -9.48 11.33
C PRO A 82 -8.54 -8.85 10.27
N GLY A 83 -9.38 -9.66 9.63
CA GLY A 83 -10.32 -9.16 8.64
C GLY A 83 -11.10 -8.03 9.28
N ASP A 84 -11.21 -6.89 8.57
CA ASP A 84 -12.13 -5.83 8.96
C ASP A 84 -13.52 -6.46 9.04
N GLY A 85 -13.88 -6.85 10.25
CA GLY A 85 -15.19 -7.33 10.58
C GLY A 85 -16.06 -6.09 10.60
N THR A 86 -17.02 -6.04 9.67
CA THR A 86 -18.04 -5.01 9.39
C THR A 86 -17.73 -4.02 8.29
#